data_AF-A0AAV9HXM2-F1
#
_entry.id   AF-A0AAV9HXM2-F1
#
_cell.length_a   1.000
_cell.length_b   1.000
_cell.length_c   1.000
_cell.angle_alpha   90.00
_cell.angle_beta   90.00
_cell.angle_gamma   90.00
#
_symmetry.space_group_name_H-M   'P 1'
#
loop_
_entity.id
_entity.type
_entity.pdbx_description
1 polymer ?
#
loop_
_entity_poly.entity_id
_entity_poly.type
_entity_poly.pdbx_seq_one_letter_code
_entity_poly.pdbx_strand_id
1 'polypeptide(L)'
;GKEKATASTSFPSKKSSAISPTTGNNSSNQLILSPTSSSSSSSSSSSSPSSRSPSSSSSSSSSASSSSSSSLYSASSPETSFLSTSLYIPTEELATCHFVSNFVLLPRQGYSARGYMNFLIPLLNQSEPLHKPQFGKGHHLQHAFNACALASLGTRAPGGTSGGGEECIHQALSEYNRALRATQTALRDPKQSTEDSVLAAVLLLGMFENITAKQPSGGALGSHIAGAVQIVVARGQKQLKTRTGLQLFIAVRTQLIIQTLTTSTPPQMGVDWWTSPSATYDKTASACQRINLLTAQLRAEINSAMLSSPPAPRSHIHSLLLRAQSLDSEIAVWLSTLPPEWKPKTICWVPAPKESNISSYSKLEVFPGKVDVYPDMWIASVANLARTTRLILMSVIVRCAAWMVSPADYRTTPEYATAARECREVITDILACVPYHFGWHLNKKYWQGSRGADVGGSVGGRNLGFGCGMEEVGNKGLAGLFLSWPLSCVMGQDYCTDAQRAYAAGRLKYIGDELGIRYSYILAKLNVRVPSMMIKRDSLARRPYPVPPDLLKMVSTSQVPPVSSGYSLNPLQQREAMLQAEIEKGRDELVAMATGGDTEDDVMVAAKKLLSV
;
A
#
# COMPACT_ATOMS: atom_id res chain seq x y z
N GLY A 1 8.55 31.37 58.96
CA GLY A 1 8.77 30.06 58.31
C GLY A 1 9.66 30.27 57.10
N LYS A 2 10.50 29.28 56.75
CA LYS A 2 11.56 29.37 55.71
C LYS A 2 10.98 29.90 54.39
N GLU A 3 11.40 31.05 53.87
CA GLU A 3 12.71 31.43 53.31
C GLU A 3 13.03 30.80 51.95
N LYS A 4 13.36 31.67 50.97
CA LYS A 4 14.05 31.32 49.73
C LYS A 4 15.55 31.57 49.93
N ALA A 5 16.39 30.69 49.39
CA ALA A 5 17.80 30.99 49.17
C ALA A 5 18.22 30.47 47.78
N THR A 6 18.92 31.31 47.01
CA THR A 6 19.56 30.96 45.74
C THR A 6 21.00 30.51 45.99
N ALA A 7 21.47 29.49 45.26
CA ALA A 7 22.88 29.08 45.28
C ALA A 7 23.40 28.85 43.85
N SER A 8 24.68 29.18 43.61
CA SER A 8 25.29 29.22 42.28
C SER A 8 26.67 28.56 42.25
N THR A 9 26.85 27.57 41.37
CA THR A 9 28.13 26.94 41.02
C THR A 9 28.07 26.50 39.56
N SER A 10 28.72 27.16 38.59
CA SER A 10 30.17 27.23 38.31
C SER A 10 30.70 26.03 37.51
N PHE A 11 31.11 26.28 36.25
CA PHE A 11 31.79 25.33 35.37
C PHE A 11 33.20 24.95 35.87
N PRO A 12 33.74 23.81 35.37
CA PRO A 12 35.15 23.74 34.99
C PRO A 12 35.32 23.44 33.49
N SER A 13 36.13 24.24 32.79
CA SER A 13 36.54 23.98 31.41
C SER A 13 37.70 22.99 31.33
N LYS A 14 37.77 22.19 30.26
CA LYS A 14 39.03 21.54 29.82
C LYS A 14 39.33 21.88 28.36
N LYS A 15 40.62 21.92 28.04
CA LYS A 15 41.17 22.57 26.84
C LYS A 15 41.24 21.65 25.62
N SER A 16 41.32 22.30 24.45
CA SER A 16 41.69 21.72 23.15
C SER A 16 43.08 21.08 23.15
N SER A 17 43.25 20.06 22.30
CA SER A 17 44.53 19.68 21.69
C SER A 17 44.27 19.24 20.25
N ALA A 18 44.76 20.01 19.26
CA ALA A 18 44.62 19.70 17.85
C ALA A 18 45.89 19.04 17.29
N ILE A 19 45.76 17.98 16.49
CA ILE A 19 46.87 17.37 15.74
C ILE A 19 46.41 16.98 14.33
N SER A 20 47.10 17.53 13.33
CA SER A 20 47.17 17.14 11.92
C SER A 20 48.27 18.02 11.26
N PRO A 21 48.88 17.62 10.12
CA PRO A 21 48.80 16.36 9.40
C PRO A 21 50.16 15.64 9.28
N THR A 22 50.19 14.43 8.71
CA THR A 22 51.41 13.84 8.10
C THR A 22 51.08 13.14 6.79
N THR A 23 51.82 13.47 5.74
CA THR A 23 51.78 12.76 4.45
C THR A 23 52.52 11.43 4.53
N GLY A 24 52.09 10.44 3.74
CA GLY A 24 52.68 9.10 3.71
C GLY A 24 52.55 8.46 2.33
N ASN A 25 53.39 8.91 1.40
CA ASN A 25 53.46 8.37 0.06
C ASN A 25 54.36 7.12 0.06
N ASN A 26 53.93 5.99 -0.51
CA ASN A 26 54.89 5.00 -0.99
C ASN A 26 54.30 4.08 -2.07
N SER A 27 55.10 3.85 -3.10
CA SER A 27 54.73 3.07 -4.29
C SER A 27 55.45 1.71 -4.30
N SER A 28 54.91 0.74 -5.05
CA SER A 28 55.71 -0.38 -5.59
C SER A 28 55.01 -1.02 -6.79
N ASN A 29 55.66 -0.90 -7.96
CA ASN A 29 55.76 -1.82 -9.10
C ASN A 29 54.57 -2.76 -9.41
N GLN A 30 53.88 -2.61 -10.55
CA GLN A 30 54.28 -3.04 -11.91
C GLN A 30 54.39 -4.57 -12.10
N LEU A 31 53.88 -5.08 -13.23
CA LEU A 31 54.70 -5.60 -14.35
C LEU A 31 53.85 -5.91 -15.62
N ILE A 32 54.23 -5.27 -16.74
CA ILE A 32 54.14 -5.64 -18.18
C ILE A 32 53.01 -6.57 -18.72
N LEU A 33 52.23 -6.10 -19.71
CA LEU A 33 52.33 -6.51 -21.14
C LEU A 33 51.23 -5.91 -22.07
N SER A 34 51.63 -5.57 -23.30
CA SER A 34 50.78 -5.25 -24.47
C SER A 34 51.01 -6.33 -25.56
N PRO A 35 50.09 -6.54 -26.52
CA PRO A 35 49.96 -5.72 -27.75
C PRO A 35 48.48 -5.33 -28.04
N THR A 36 48.06 -4.37 -28.89
CA THR A 36 48.56 -3.70 -30.13
C THR A 36 48.36 -4.43 -31.46
N SER A 37 47.14 -4.33 -32.01
CA SER A 37 46.79 -4.36 -33.45
C SER A 37 45.38 -3.73 -33.60
N SER A 38 45.07 -2.67 -34.36
CA SER A 38 45.37 -2.21 -35.73
C SER A 38 44.31 -2.61 -36.78
N SER A 39 43.68 -1.60 -37.41
CA SER A 39 43.04 -1.60 -38.76
C SER A 39 41.82 -2.53 -39.03
N SER A 40 40.85 -2.21 -39.90
CA SER A 40 40.53 -0.97 -40.66
C SER A 40 39.14 -1.03 -41.34
N SER A 41 38.72 0.10 -41.96
CA SER A 41 37.77 0.30 -43.08
C SER A 41 37.37 -0.90 -43.97
N SER A 42 36.21 -0.95 -44.66
CA SER A 42 35.05 -0.03 -44.84
C SER A 42 33.96 -0.66 -45.75
N SER A 43 32.79 0.02 -45.92
CA SER A 43 31.93 0.05 -47.15
C SER A 43 31.31 -1.26 -47.70
N SER A 44 30.11 -1.30 -48.31
CA SER A 44 28.99 -0.35 -48.51
C SER A 44 27.75 -1.08 -49.09
N SER A 45 26.62 -0.37 -49.25
CA SER A 45 25.54 -0.59 -50.25
C SER A 45 24.91 -2.00 -50.43
N SER A 46 23.66 -2.33 -50.06
CA SER A 46 22.31 -1.74 -50.31
C SER A 46 21.62 -2.14 -51.62
N SER A 47 20.57 -2.99 -51.54
CA SER A 47 19.42 -2.99 -52.48
C SER A 47 18.22 -3.84 -52.01
N SER A 48 17.05 -3.47 -52.54
CA SER A 48 15.72 -4.11 -52.54
C SER A 48 15.02 -3.61 -53.84
N PRO A 49 13.85 -4.09 -54.33
CA PRO A 49 12.75 -4.74 -53.59
C PRO A 49 11.92 -5.83 -54.34
N SER A 50 10.77 -6.15 -53.72
CA SER A 50 9.72 -7.15 -53.94
C SER A 50 9.08 -7.35 -55.34
N SER A 51 8.74 -8.62 -55.64
CA SER A 51 7.58 -9.10 -56.46
C SER A 51 7.42 -10.64 -56.26
N ARG A 52 6.32 -11.37 -56.56
CA ARG A 52 4.86 -11.09 -56.75
C ARG A 52 4.09 -12.44 -56.58
N SER A 53 2.76 -12.41 -56.40
CA SER A 53 1.87 -13.62 -56.30
C SER A 53 1.25 -14.03 -57.64
N PRO A 54 0.60 -15.23 -57.75
CA PRO A 54 -0.88 -15.25 -57.66
C PRO A 54 -1.53 -16.50 -56.98
N SER A 55 -2.86 -16.47 -56.83
CA SER A 55 -3.79 -17.55 -56.41
C SER A 55 -4.34 -18.33 -57.64
N SER A 56 -5.25 -19.33 -57.59
CA SER A 56 -6.18 -19.95 -56.59
C SER A 56 -6.39 -21.47 -56.96
N SER A 57 -7.41 -22.28 -56.59
CA SER A 57 -8.71 -22.13 -55.88
C SER A 57 -9.27 -23.47 -55.32
N SER A 58 -10.33 -23.35 -54.49
CA SER A 58 -11.23 -24.34 -53.84
C SER A 58 -11.85 -25.52 -54.62
N SER A 59 -12.11 -26.63 -53.91
CA SER A 59 -13.37 -27.42 -53.92
C SER A 59 -13.51 -28.25 -52.61
N SER A 60 -14.61 -29.00 -52.38
CA SER A 60 -15.05 -29.43 -51.03
C SER A 60 -15.81 -30.77 -50.94
N SER A 61 -15.82 -31.39 -49.74
CA SER A 61 -16.63 -32.55 -49.28
C SER A 61 -16.36 -33.91 -49.98
N SER A 62 -16.58 -35.11 -49.39
CA SER A 62 -17.58 -35.52 -48.39
C SER A 62 -17.26 -36.82 -47.59
N SER A 63 -17.63 -36.85 -46.31
CA SER A 63 -18.18 -37.97 -45.48
C SER A 63 -17.70 -39.45 -45.57
N ALA A 64 -17.25 -39.94 -44.41
CA ALA A 64 -17.76 -41.13 -43.66
C ALA A 64 -17.34 -42.60 -43.95
N SER A 65 -17.33 -43.38 -42.84
CA SER A 65 -17.39 -44.88 -42.71
C SER A 65 -16.22 -45.74 -43.24
N SER A 66 -15.87 -46.89 -42.63
CA SER A 66 -16.23 -47.47 -41.32
C SER A 66 -15.36 -48.69 -40.91
N SER A 67 -14.99 -48.77 -39.63
CA SER A 67 -14.80 -49.98 -38.77
C SER A 67 -14.04 -51.25 -39.24
N SER A 68 -13.21 -51.76 -38.32
CA SER A 68 -12.71 -53.17 -38.20
C SER A 68 -11.62 -53.58 -39.23
N SER A 69 -10.56 -54.30 -38.85
CA SER A 69 -10.47 -55.36 -37.82
C SER A 69 -9.07 -55.50 -37.17
N SER A 70 -8.95 -56.44 -36.23
CA SER A 70 -7.76 -56.68 -35.38
C SER A 70 -6.59 -57.37 -36.09
N SER A 71 -5.35 -57.01 -35.71
CA SER A 71 -4.14 -57.81 -35.93
C SER A 71 -3.26 -57.79 -34.68
N LEU A 72 -3.07 -58.95 -34.06
CA LEU A 72 -2.16 -59.15 -32.92
C LEU A 72 -0.73 -59.33 -33.41
N TYR A 73 0.23 -58.51 -32.96
CA TYR A 73 1.61 -58.95 -32.72
C TYR A 73 2.24 -58.17 -31.56
N SER A 74 2.94 -58.88 -30.68
CA SER A 74 3.52 -58.33 -29.45
C SER A 74 5.02 -58.08 -29.63
N ALA A 75 5.47 -56.85 -29.43
CA ALA A 75 6.88 -56.46 -29.40
C ALA A 75 7.08 -55.08 -28.73
N SER A 76 6.50 -54.84 -27.56
CA SER A 76 6.87 -53.66 -26.77
C SER A 76 8.26 -53.86 -26.15
N SER A 77 9.16 -52.90 -26.39
CA SER A 77 10.43 -52.80 -25.68
C SER A 77 10.19 -52.61 -24.17
N PRO A 78 11.18 -52.87 -23.30
CA PRO A 78 11.11 -52.43 -21.91
C PRO A 78 10.99 -50.89 -21.90
N GLU A 79 9.77 -50.40 -21.70
CA GLU A 79 9.54 -48.98 -21.47
C GLU A 79 10.34 -48.58 -20.23
N THR A 80 11.35 -47.75 -20.45
CA THR A 80 11.94 -46.94 -19.38
C THR A 80 10.86 -45.97 -18.96
N SER A 81 10.03 -46.43 -18.04
CA SER A 81 9.00 -45.66 -17.36
C SER A 81 9.70 -44.62 -16.51
N PHE A 82 10.10 -43.54 -17.16
CA PHE A 82 10.44 -42.28 -16.53
C PHE A 82 9.21 -41.86 -15.72
N LEU A 83 9.22 -42.25 -14.44
CA LEU A 83 8.34 -41.68 -13.43
C LEU A 83 8.68 -40.20 -13.36
N SER A 84 8.04 -39.43 -14.23
CA SER A 84 7.97 -37.98 -14.19
C SER A 84 7.14 -37.61 -12.97
N THR A 85 7.77 -37.83 -11.81
CA THR A 85 7.27 -37.48 -10.49
C THR A 85 7.41 -35.98 -10.37
N SER A 86 6.58 -35.27 -11.13
CA SER A 86 6.37 -33.85 -10.98
C SER A 86 6.05 -33.63 -9.52
N LEU A 87 6.93 -32.90 -8.82
CA LEU A 87 6.81 -32.65 -7.40
C LEU A 87 5.58 -31.75 -7.20
N TYR A 88 4.42 -32.38 -6.98
CA TYR A 88 3.18 -31.71 -6.66
C TYR A 88 3.30 -31.11 -5.25
N ILE A 89 3.77 -29.87 -5.19
CA ILE A 89 3.73 -29.06 -3.99
C ILE A 89 2.27 -28.62 -3.80
N PRO A 90 1.62 -28.90 -2.65
CA PRO A 90 0.24 -28.49 -2.40
C PRO A 90 0.04 -26.98 -2.57
N THR A 91 -1.15 -26.59 -3.05
CA THR A 91 -1.53 -25.20 -3.31
C THR A 91 -1.36 -24.33 -2.06
N GLU A 92 -1.64 -24.89 -0.88
CA GLU A 92 -1.53 -24.25 0.43
C GLU A 92 -0.07 -23.95 0.82
N GLU A 93 0.86 -24.85 0.50
CA GLU A 93 2.29 -24.68 0.74
C GLU A 93 2.90 -23.69 -0.25
N LEU A 94 2.53 -23.78 -1.54
CA LEU A 94 2.87 -22.78 -2.56
C LEU A 94 2.37 -21.39 -2.17
N ALA A 95 1.12 -21.27 -1.72
CA ALA A 95 0.52 -20.02 -1.28
C ALA A 95 1.22 -19.46 -0.04
N THR A 96 1.53 -20.30 0.94
CA THR A 96 2.28 -19.93 2.15
C THR A 96 3.65 -19.37 1.81
N CYS A 97 4.42 -20.07 0.98
CA CYS A 97 5.73 -19.62 0.50
C CYS A 97 5.63 -18.35 -0.36
N HIS A 98 4.61 -18.23 -1.22
CA HIS A 98 4.36 -17.01 -2.00
C HIS A 98 4.09 -15.80 -1.11
N PHE A 99 3.26 -15.95 -0.07
CA PHE A 99 2.93 -14.85 0.83
C PHE A 99 4.13 -14.39 1.65
N VAL A 100 4.85 -15.34 2.27
CA VAL A 100 6.03 -15.04 3.10
C VAL A 100 7.14 -14.38 2.27
N SER A 101 7.40 -14.86 1.05
CA SER A 101 8.39 -14.27 0.13
C SER A 101 8.03 -12.90 -0.46
N ASN A 102 6.76 -12.47 -0.35
CA ASN A 102 6.30 -11.20 -0.94
C ASN A 102 5.84 -10.15 0.08
N PHE A 103 5.38 -10.54 1.26
CA PHE A 103 4.76 -9.64 2.24
C PHE A 103 5.42 -9.65 3.63
N VAL A 104 6.18 -10.69 3.98
CA VAL A 104 6.86 -10.77 5.29
C VAL A 104 8.32 -10.34 5.14
N LEU A 105 8.64 -9.16 5.67
CA LEU A 105 9.98 -8.57 5.70
C LEU A 105 10.60 -8.85 7.08
N LEU A 106 11.65 -9.68 7.11
CA LEU A 106 12.31 -10.14 8.32
C LEU A 106 13.43 -9.19 8.81
N PRO A 107 13.68 -9.17 10.12
CA PRO A 107 14.76 -8.40 10.72
C PRO A 107 16.15 -8.94 10.33
N ARG A 108 17.00 -8.08 9.77
CA ARG A 108 18.40 -8.42 9.44
C ARG A 108 19.24 -8.51 10.72
N GLN A 109 19.98 -9.59 10.88
CA GLN A 109 20.97 -9.70 11.95
C GLN A 109 22.09 -8.64 11.76
N GLY A 110 22.67 -8.18 12.87
CA GLY A 110 23.83 -7.26 12.90
C GLY A 110 23.54 -5.78 12.56
N TYR A 111 22.60 -5.47 11.66
CA TYR A 111 22.46 -4.11 11.11
C TYR A 111 21.17 -3.38 11.47
N SER A 112 20.01 -4.03 11.42
CA SER A 112 18.77 -3.48 11.97
C SER A 112 17.66 -4.53 12.00
N ALA A 113 16.94 -4.62 13.12
CA ALA A 113 15.79 -5.52 13.25
C ALA A 113 14.45 -4.88 12.78
N ARG A 114 14.51 -3.89 11.87
CA ARG A 114 13.36 -3.39 11.08
C ARG A 114 12.70 -4.55 10.33
N GLY A 115 11.39 -4.47 10.12
CA GLY A 115 10.64 -5.49 9.39
C GLY A 115 9.17 -5.13 9.25
N TYR A 116 8.41 -5.99 8.57
CA TYR A 116 6.99 -5.84 8.32
C TYR A 116 6.31 -7.21 8.35
N MET A 117 5.20 -7.35 9.08
CA MET A 117 4.51 -8.62 9.35
C MET A 117 5.40 -9.74 9.93
N ASN A 118 6.59 -9.41 10.44
CA ASN A 118 7.52 -10.36 11.07
C ASN A 118 7.03 -10.94 12.41
N PHE A 119 5.91 -10.45 12.95
CA PHE A 119 5.18 -11.07 14.05
C PHE A 119 4.42 -12.34 13.65
N LEU A 120 4.19 -12.58 12.36
CA LEU A 120 3.41 -13.74 11.89
C LEU A 120 4.14 -15.06 12.14
N ILE A 121 5.42 -15.17 11.77
CA ILE A 121 6.15 -16.45 11.88
C ILE A 121 6.21 -16.96 13.35
N PRO A 122 6.51 -16.13 14.37
CA PRO A 122 6.43 -16.57 15.76
C PRO A 122 5.02 -16.97 16.21
N LEU A 123 3.96 -16.31 15.74
CA LEU A 123 2.59 -16.61 16.15
C LEU A 123 2.00 -17.85 15.47
N LEU A 124 2.30 -18.07 14.18
CA LEU A 124 1.89 -19.29 13.45
C LEU A 124 2.58 -20.53 14.02
N ASN A 125 3.84 -20.41 14.43
CA ASN A 125 4.57 -21.46 15.15
C ASN A 125 4.07 -21.69 16.60
N GLN A 126 3.13 -20.86 17.10
CA GLN A 126 2.53 -20.98 18.43
C GLN A 126 1.06 -21.44 18.41
N SER A 127 0.40 -21.45 17.24
CA SER A 127 -0.93 -22.05 17.09
C SER A 127 -0.87 -23.58 17.16
N GLU A 128 -1.86 -24.18 17.83
CA GLU A 128 -2.08 -25.64 17.79
C GLU A 128 -2.44 -26.09 16.35
N PRO A 129 -2.00 -27.27 15.88
CA PRO A 129 -2.38 -27.79 14.58
C PRO A 129 -3.88 -27.97 14.42
N LEU A 130 -4.41 -27.58 13.25
CA LEU A 130 -5.83 -27.59 12.88
C LEU A 130 -6.58 -28.91 13.13
N HIS A 131 -5.88 -30.04 13.26
CA HIS A 131 -6.44 -31.38 13.47
C HIS A 131 -6.65 -31.76 14.95
N LYS A 132 -6.24 -30.93 15.92
CA LYS A 132 -6.55 -31.16 17.34
C LYS A 132 -7.88 -30.50 17.74
N PRO A 133 -8.89 -31.24 18.22
CA PRO A 133 -10.21 -30.68 18.53
C PRO A 133 -10.31 -29.94 19.88
N GLN A 134 -9.20 -29.67 20.57
CA GLN A 134 -9.22 -29.05 21.91
C GLN A 134 -9.16 -27.51 21.84
N PHE A 135 -10.33 -26.87 21.93
CA PHE A 135 -10.51 -25.46 22.30
C PHE A 135 -9.83 -24.37 21.43
N GLY A 136 -9.71 -24.57 20.11
CA GLY A 136 -9.86 -23.50 19.09
C GLY A 136 -8.91 -22.28 19.08
N LYS A 137 -7.92 -22.21 19.97
CA LYS A 137 -7.02 -21.05 20.11
C LYS A 137 -6.19 -20.80 18.86
N GLY A 138 -6.21 -19.57 18.36
CA GLY A 138 -5.38 -19.16 17.21
C GLY A 138 -5.87 -19.62 15.83
N HIS A 139 -6.91 -20.46 15.73
CA HIS A 139 -7.44 -20.92 14.42
C HIS A 139 -7.86 -19.73 13.52
N HIS A 140 -8.35 -18.64 14.12
CA HIS A 140 -8.64 -17.38 13.42
C HIS A 140 -7.41 -16.75 12.74
N LEU A 141 -6.22 -16.86 13.34
CA LEU A 141 -4.98 -16.38 12.73
C LEU A 141 -4.57 -17.26 11.55
N GLN A 142 -4.63 -18.59 11.71
CA GLN A 142 -4.30 -19.51 10.62
C GLN A 142 -5.23 -19.32 9.43
N HIS A 143 -6.54 -19.21 9.64
CA HIS A 143 -7.49 -18.92 8.57
C HIS A 143 -7.25 -17.54 7.92
N ALA A 144 -6.93 -16.50 8.70
CA ALA A 144 -6.64 -15.18 8.13
C ALA A 144 -5.35 -15.19 7.30
N PHE A 145 -4.35 -15.98 7.71
CA PHE A 145 -3.11 -16.20 6.97
C PHE A 145 -3.36 -16.98 5.68
N ASN A 146 -4.05 -18.12 5.75
CA ASN A 146 -4.43 -18.94 4.59
C ASN A 146 -5.20 -18.11 3.56
N ALA A 147 -6.15 -17.29 4.01
CA ALA A 147 -6.90 -16.37 3.16
C ALA A 147 -5.99 -15.38 2.42
N CYS A 148 -5.08 -14.71 3.12
CA CYS A 148 -4.11 -13.80 2.50
C CYS A 148 -3.17 -14.53 1.53
N ALA A 149 -2.75 -15.74 1.90
CA ALA A 149 -1.82 -16.55 1.13
C ALA A 149 -2.43 -16.97 -0.22
N LEU A 150 -3.56 -17.67 -0.18
CA LEU A 150 -4.30 -18.14 -1.36
C LEU A 150 -4.75 -16.96 -2.22
N ALA A 151 -5.21 -15.85 -1.61
CA ALA A 151 -5.55 -14.63 -2.34
C ALA A 151 -4.33 -14.06 -3.07
N SER A 152 -3.17 -14.00 -2.43
CA SER A 152 -1.95 -13.45 -3.03
C SER A 152 -1.43 -14.28 -4.20
N LEU A 153 -1.62 -15.60 -4.16
CA LEU A 153 -1.25 -16.51 -5.25
C LEU A 153 -2.24 -16.38 -6.41
N GLY A 154 -3.54 -16.51 -6.14
CA GLY A 154 -4.60 -16.46 -7.17
C GLY A 154 -4.69 -15.12 -7.88
N THR A 155 -4.49 -14.00 -7.17
CA THR A 155 -4.49 -12.66 -7.78
C THR A 155 -3.31 -12.41 -8.70
N ARG A 156 -2.28 -13.25 -8.71
CA ARG A 156 -1.02 -13.02 -9.43
C ARG A 156 -0.83 -13.91 -10.67
N ALA A 157 -1.72 -14.85 -10.92
CA ALA A 157 -1.66 -15.72 -12.10
C ALA A 157 -1.67 -14.90 -13.40
N PRO A 158 -0.61 -14.97 -14.25
CA PRO A 158 -0.54 -14.21 -15.50
C PRO A 158 -1.70 -14.54 -16.44
N GLY A 159 -2.20 -13.53 -17.14
CA GLY A 159 -3.36 -13.64 -18.06
C GLY A 159 -4.72 -13.41 -17.41
N GLY A 160 -4.83 -13.49 -16.08
CA GLY A 160 -6.07 -13.31 -15.33
C GLY A 160 -6.91 -14.60 -15.30
N THR A 161 -7.15 -15.12 -14.09
CA THR A 161 -8.03 -16.27 -13.82
C THR A 161 -7.92 -17.41 -14.84
N SER A 162 -6.71 -17.96 -15.00
CA SER A 162 -6.60 -19.39 -15.29
C SER A 162 -7.29 -20.17 -14.17
N GLY A 163 -7.87 -21.33 -14.46
CA GLY A 163 -8.80 -22.01 -13.52
C GLY A 163 -8.25 -22.22 -12.10
N GLY A 164 -6.97 -22.57 -11.97
CA GLY A 164 -6.33 -22.69 -10.65
C GLY A 164 -6.19 -21.37 -9.89
N GLY A 165 -6.06 -20.24 -10.60
CA GLY A 165 -6.05 -18.90 -10.01
C GLY A 165 -7.42 -18.47 -9.47
N GLU A 166 -8.50 -18.83 -10.18
CA GLU A 166 -9.87 -18.56 -9.70
C GLU A 166 -10.22 -19.42 -8.47
N GLU A 167 -9.89 -20.71 -8.49
CA GLU A 167 -10.09 -21.60 -7.34
C GLU A 167 -9.27 -21.14 -6.12
N CYS A 168 -8.04 -20.65 -6.30
CA CYS A 168 -7.29 -20.00 -5.21
C CYS A 168 -8.05 -18.81 -4.59
N ILE A 169 -8.73 -17.97 -5.39
CA ILE A 169 -9.54 -16.86 -4.87
C ILE A 169 -10.80 -17.35 -4.15
N HIS A 170 -11.41 -18.44 -4.63
CA HIS A 170 -12.59 -19.04 -4.02
C HIS A 170 -12.26 -19.67 -2.65
N GLN A 171 -11.19 -20.47 -2.58
CA GLN A 171 -10.67 -21.03 -1.32
C GLN A 171 -10.25 -19.92 -0.35
N ALA A 172 -9.57 -18.87 -0.85
CA ALA A 172 -9.20 -17.72 -0.03
C ALA A 172 -10.40 -17.01 0.60
N LEU A 173 -11.53 -16.92 -0.12
CA LEU A 173 -12.77 -16.34 0.41
C LEU A 173 -13.42 -17.26 1.46
N SER A 174 -13.33 -18.59 1.30
CA SER A 174 -13.77 -19.55 2.33
C SER A 174 -12.96 -19.38 3.62
N GLU A 175 -11.62 -19.34 3.52
CA GLU A 175 -10.72 -19.10 4.65
C GLU A 175 -10.95 -17.71 5.28
N TYR A 176 -11.19 -16.66 4.49
CA TYR A 176 -11.55 -15.32 4.99
C TYR A 176 -12.83 -15.36 5.84
N ASN A 177 -13.88 -16.05 5.36
CA ASN A 177 -15.14 -16.17 6.09
C ASN A 177 -14.99 -17.01 7.37
N ARG A 178 -14.15 -18.05 7.37
CA ARG A 178 -13.78 -18.82 8.59
C ARG A 178 -13.02 -17.95 9.58
N ALA A 179 -12.04 -17.18 9.10
CA ALA A 179 -11.24 -16.25 9.89
C ALA A 179 -12.12 -15.16 10.54
N LEU A 180 -13.03 -14.56 9.78
CA LEU A 180 -13.94 -13.52 10.26
C LEU A 180 -14.85 -14.04 11.39
N ARG A 181 -15.49 -15.20 11.19
CA ARG A 181 -16.34 -15.85 12.21
C ARG A 181 -15.54 -16.23 13.46
N ALA A 182 -14.37 -16.85 13.30
CA ALA A 182 -13.53 -17.25 14.42
C ALA A 182 -12.97 -16.03 15.20
N THR A 183 -12.60 -14.96 14.49
CA THR A 183 -12.18 -13.69 15.10
C THR A 183 -13.33 -13.03 15.87
N GLN A 184 -14.55 -13.03 15.31
CA GLN A 184 -15.73 -12.50 16.00
C GLN A 184 -16.07 -13.28 17.28
N THR A 185 -15.88 -14.60 17.29
CA THR A 185 -16.01 -15.43 18.50
C THR A 185 -14.92 -15.10 19.52
N ALA A 186 -13.65 -15.01 19.11
CA ALA A 186 -12.55 -14.65 20.01
C ALA A 186 -12.71 -13.23 20.62
N LEU A 187 -13.26 -12.28 19.85
CA LEU A 187 -13.58 -10.93 20.33
C LEU A 187 -14.74 -10.86 21.33
N ARG A 188 -15.58 -11.91 21.43
CA ARG A 188 -16.65 -12.02 22.43
C ARG A 188 -16.16 -12.56 23.78
N ASP A 189 -14.99 -13.19 23.85
CA ASP A 189 -14.36 -13.61 25.10
C ASP A 189 -13.44 -12.47 25.63
N PRO A 190 -13.70 -11.91 26.83
CA PRO A 190 -12.86 -10.87 27.43
C PRO A 190 -11.38 -11.28 27.62
N LYS A 191 -11.07 -12.57 27.65
CA LYS A 191 -9.69 -13.08 27.72
C LYS A 191 -9.03 -13.08 26.34
N GLN A 192 -9.65 -13.76 25.36
CA GLN A 192 -9.09 -13.91 24.02
C GLN A 192 -9.04 -12.60 23.21
N SER A 193 -10.01 -11.70 23.41
CA SER A 193 -10.12 -10.41 22.69
C SER A 193 -8.87 -9.51 22.74
N THR A 194 -7.94 -9.75 23.66
CA THR A 194 -6.67 -9.01 23.75
C THR A 194 -5.42 -9.81 23.34
N GLU A 195 -5.53 -11.08 22.93
CA GLU A 195 -4.40 -11.95 22.52
C GLU A 195 -3.73 -11.51 21.21
N ASP A 196 -2.40 -11.68 21.12
CA ASP A 196 -1.56 -11.33 19.94
C ASP A 196 -2.07 -11.94 18.62
N SER A 197 -2.58 -13.18 18.70
CA SER A 197 -3.23 -13.91 17.61
C SER A 197 -4.47 -13.20 17.04
N VAL A 198 -5.29 -12.55 17.87
CA VAL A 198 -6.54 -11.87 17.44
C VAL A 198 -6.23 -10.58 16.68
N LEU A 199 -5.28 -9.77 17.18
CA LEU A 199 -4.87 -8.55 16.48
C LEU A 199 -4.13 -8.85 15.18
N ALA A 200 -3.30 -9.90 15.15
CA ALA A 200 -2.67 -10.39 13.93
C ALA A 200 -3.73 -10.84 12.89
N ALA A 201 -4.79 -11.53 13.33
CA ALA A 201 -5.89 -11.92 12.45
C ALA A 201 -6.65 -10.70 11.87
N VAL A 202 -6.98 -9.69 12.68
CA VAL A 202 -7.64 -8.45 12.18
C VAL A 202 -6.78 -7.69 11.17
N LEU A 203 -5.46 -7.61 11.41
CA LEU A 203 -4.52 -7.01 10.46
C LEU A 203 -4.45 -7.80 9.13
N LEU A 204 -4.61 -9.12 9.17
CA LEU A 204 -4.67 -9.97 7.98
C LEU A 204 -6.02 -9.91 7.26
N LEU A 205 -7.15 -9.80 7.96
CA LEU A 205 -8.47 -9.58 7.33
C LEU A 205 -8.46 -8.30 6.47
N GLY A 206 -7.91 -7.19 6.99
CA GLY A 206 -7.68 -5.98 6.20
C GLY A 206 -6.65 -6.16 5.06
N MET A 207 -5.68 -7.06 5.21
CA MET A 207 -4.70 -7.37 4.16
C MET A 207 -5.33 -8.16 3.00
N PHE A 208 -6.20 -9.12 3.28
CA PHE A 208 -6.99 -9.85 2.27
C PHE A 208 -7.83 -8.90 1.40
N GLU A 209 -8.43 -7.88 2.00
CA GLU A 209 -9.20 -6.86 1.28
C GLU A 209 -8.32 -5.96 0.40
N ASN A 210 -7.08 -5.66 0.82
CA ASN A 210 -6.10 -4.96 -0.03
C ASN A 210 -5.69 -5.80 -1.24
N ILE A 211 -5.44 -7.10 -1.05
CA ILE A 211 -5.12 -8.04 -2.13
C ILE A 211 -6.29 -8.15 -3.11
N THR A 212 -7.48 -8.51 -2.61
CA THR A 212 -8.60 -8.90 -3.48
C THR A 212 -9.42 -7.73 -4.03
N ALA A 213 -9.36 -6.56 -3.41
CA ALA A 213 -10.33 -5.44 -3.57
C ALA A 213 -11.79 -5.82 -3.31
N LYS A 214 -12.07 -7.05 -2.83
CA LYS A 214 -13.42 -7.48 -2.44
C LYS A 214 -13.68 -6.99 -1.03
N GLN A 215 -14.93 -6.61 -0.76
CA GLN A 215 -15.45 -6.24 0.56
C GLN A 215 -16.65 -7.13 0.86
N PRO A 216 -16.46 -8.44 1.16
CA PRO A 216 -17.53 -9.44 1.11
C PRO A 216 -18.63 -9.24 2.17
N SER A 217 -18.37 -8.38 3.15
CA SER A 217 -19.24 -8.11 4.31
C SER A 217 -19.76 -6.68 4.38
N GLY A 218 -19.69 -5.91 3.27
CA GLY A 218 -20.12 -4.50 3.22
C GLY A 218 -19.26 -3.54 4.07
N GLY A 219 -18.12 -4.02 4.56
CA GLY A 219 -17.13 -3.21 5.25
C GLY A 219 -16.40 -2.27 4.29
N ALA A 220 -15.53 -1.46 4.87
CA ALA A 220 -14.46 -0.79 4.15
C ALA A 220 -13.20 -0.93 4.99
N LEU A 221 -12.03 -1.08 4.36
CA LEU A 221 -10.72 -1.28 5.01
C LEU A 221 -10.46 -0.48 6.31
N GLY A 222 -11.00 0.73 6.42
CA GLY A 222 -10.94 1.55 7.65
C GLY A 222 -11.61 0.95 8.89
N SER A 223 -12.53 -0.02 8.75
CA SER A 223 -13.18 -0.71 9.88
C SER A 223 -12.22 -1.68 10.57
N HIS A 224 -11.42 -2.45 9.83
CA HIS A 224 -10.37 -3.31 10.40
C HIS A 224 -9.29 -2.49 11.09
N ILE A 225 -8.89 -1.34 10.51
CA ILE A 225 -7.93 -0.44 11.17
C ILE A 225 -8.54 0.14 12.45
N ALA A 226 -9.80 0.58 12.44
CA ALA A 226 -10.49 1.07 13.63
C ALA A 226 -10.64 -0.02 14.72
N GLY A 227 -10.98 -1.25 14.34
CA GLY A 227 -11.05 -2.40 15.25
C GLY A 227 -9.68 -2.76 15.85
N ALA A 228 -8.64 -2.79 15.02
CA ALA A 228 -7.25 -2.99 15.46
C ALA A 228 -6.78 -1.90 16.43
N VAL A 229 -7.20 -0.65 16.22
CA VAL A 229 -6.99 0.47 17.14
C VAL A 229 -7.69 0.24 18.48
N GLN A 230 -8.98 -0.19 18.50
CA GLN A 230 -9.66 -0.49 19.76
C GLN A 230 -8.98 -1.64 20.53
N ILE A 231 -8.56 -2.70 19.84
CA ILE A 231 -7.83 -3.82 20.45
C ILE A 231 -6.50 -3.34 21.05
N VAL A 232 -5.75 -2.49 20.33
CA VAL A 232 -4.50 -1.88 20.85
C VAL A 232 -4.75 -0.99 22.06
N VAL A 233 -5.85 -0.23 22.10
CA VAL A 233 -6.23 0.59 23.28
C VAL A 233 -6.62 -0.31 24.46
N ALA A 234 -7.46 -1.33 24.24
CA ALA A 234 -7.90 -2.27 25.29
C ALA A 234 -6.74 -3.09 25.90
N ARG A 235 -5.73 -3.42 25.09
CA ARG A 235 -4.47 -4.00 25.58
C ARG A 235 -3.66 -3.04 26.45
N GLY A 236 -3.73 -1.74 26.18
CA GLY A 236 -2.93 -0.72 26.88
C GLY A 236 -1.41 -0.85 26.69
N GLN A 237 -0.64 -0.02 27.40
CA GLN A 237 0.82 0.06 27.23
C GLN A 237 1.56 -1.23 27.67
N LYS A 238 0.91 -2.19 28.35
CA LYS A 238 1.53 -3.48 28.74
C LYS A 238 2.02 -4.32 27.53
N GLN A 239 1.39 -4.19 26.36
CA GLN A 239 1.79 -4.92 25.15
C GLN A 239 3.20 -4.53 24.65
N LEU A 240 3.68 -3.33 24.99
CA LEU A 240 5.00 -2.84 24.60
C LEU A 240 6.15 -3.56 25.33
N LYS A 241 5.84 -4.34 26.37
CA LYS A 241 6.81 -5.17 27.11
C LYS A 241 7.19 -6.46 26.38
N THR A 242 6.43 -6.88 25.38
CA THR A 242 6.74 -8.08 24.56
C THR A 242 7.16 -7.68 23.16
N ARG A 243 8.05 -8.47 22.54
CA ARG A 243 8.51 -8.23 21.17
C ARG A 243 7.35 -8.25 20.16
N THR A 244 6.47 -9.23 20.28
CA THR A 244 5.30 -9.41 19.42
C THR A 244 4.27 -8.28 19.61
N GLY A 245 3.96 -7.92 20.86
CA GLY A 245 3.02 -6.84 21.17
C GLY A 245 3.51 -5.47 20.70
N LEU A 246 4.82 -5.18 20.82
CA LEU A 246 5.44 -3.99 20.24
C LEU A 246 5.39 -3.99 18.70
N GLN A 247 5.68 -5.12 18.04
CA GLN A 247 5.59 -5.24 16.58
C GLN A 247 4.17 -5.01 16.06
N LEU A 248 3.17 -5.61 16.72
CA LEU A 248 1.74 -5.41 16.41
C LEU A 248 1.31 -3.95 16.64
N PHE A 249 1.72 -3.33 17.76
CA PHE A 249 1.45 -1.92 18.05
C PHE A 249 1.98 -0.99 16.95
N ILE A 250 3.19 -1.24 16.43
CA ILE A 250 3.81 -0.44 15.36
C ILE A 250 3.09 -0.65 14.03
N ALA A 251 2.64 -1.87 13.72
CA ALA A 251 1.83 -2.15 12.54
C ALA A 251 0.50 -1.36 12.58
N VAL A 252 -0.22 -1.41 13.71
CA VAL A 252 -1.44 -0.63 13.92
C VAL A 252 -1.18 0.87 13.87
N ARG A 253 -0.13 1.37 14.54
CA ARG A 253 0.25 2.81 14.49
C ARG A 253 0.50 3.29 13.06
N THR A 254 1.13 2.46 12.23
CA THR A 254 1.42 2.79 10.83
C THR A 254 0.12 2.89 10.00
N GLN A 255 -0.81 1.95 10.19
CA GLN A 255 -2.13 1.99 9.54
C GLN A 255 -2.99 3.17 10.05
N LEU A 256 -2.98 3.44 11.35
CA LEU A 256 -3.66 4.59 11.97
C LEU A 256 -3.16 5.92 11.36
N ILE A 257 -1.85 6.09 11.16
CA ILE A 257 -1.28 7.30 10.54
C ILE A 257 -1.84 7.49 9.12
N ILE A 258 -1.80 6.44 8.30
CA ILE A 258 -2.30 6.48 6.91
C ILE A 258 -3.81 6.77 6.89
N GLN A 259 -4.59 6.12 7.75
CA GLN A 259 -6.03 6.35 7.87
C GLN A 259 -6.36 7.79 8.32
N THR A 260 -5.75 8.27 9.40
CA THR A 260 -6.06 9.59 10.00
C THR A 260 -5.66 10.75 9.09
N LEU A 261 -4.51 10.66 8.42
CA LEU A 261 -4.09 11.62 7.39
C LEU A 261 -5.07 11.66 6.20
N THR A 262 -5.59 10.50 5.77
CA THR A 262 -6.53 10.38 4.64
C THR A 262 -7.94 10.88 5.00
N THR A 263 -8.57 10.25 6.00
CA THR A 263 -9.92 10.58 6.48
C THR A 263 -9.98 11.99 7.08
N SER A 264 -8.83 12.53 7.49
CA SER A 264 -8.68 13.84 8.13
C SER A 264 -9.33 13.88 9.52
N THR A 265 -9.11 12.81 10.29
CA THR A 265 -9.58 12.59 11.67
C THR A 265 -8.40 12.60 12.63
N PRO A 266 -8.57 12.97 13.92
CA PRO A 266 -7.48 12.95 14.88
C PRO A 266 -7.14 11.51 15.31
N PRO A 267 -5.90 11.22 15.74
CA PRO A 267 -5.57 9.92 16.32
C PRO A 267 -6.27 9.73 17.68
N GLN A 268 -7.03 8.65 17.82
CA GLN A 268 -7.61 8.24 19.10
C GLN A 268 -6.52 8.13 20.18
N MET A 269 -6.82 8.49 21.44
CA MET A 269 -5.84 8.63 22.54
C MET A 269 -4.80 9.77 22.41
N GLY A 270 -4.75 10.49 21.28
CA GLY A 270 -3.80 11.59 21.07
C GLY A 270 -2.36 11.14 20.77
N VAL A 271 -1.53 12.07 20.31
CA VAL A 271 -0.20 11.79 19.75
C VAL A 271 0.74 11.10 20.74
N ASP A 272 0.80 11.58 21.99
CA ASP A 272 1.80 11.12 22.97
C ASP A 272 1.57 9.67 23.41
N TRP A 273 0.31 9.19 23.43
CA TRP A 273 -0.01 7.80 23.73
C TRP A 273 0.57 6.82 22.69
N TRP A 274 0.58 7.22 21.41
CA TRP A 274 1.16 6.45 20.31
C TRP A 274 2.67 6.63 20.15
N THR A 275 3.25 7.69 20.72
CA THR A 275 4.67 8.06 20.53
C THR A 275 5.47 8.01 21.83
N SER A 276 5.00 7.26 22.83
CA SER A 276 5.71 7.04 24.09
C SER A 276 7.11 6.43 23.87
N PRO A 277 8.10 6.70 24.76
CA PRO A 277 9.43 6.12 24.64
C PRO A 277 9.42 4.58 24.61
N SER A 278 8.50 3.94 25.34
CA SER A 278 8.27 2.48 25.29
C SER A 278 7.70 1.98 23.96
N ALA A 279 7.09 2.84 23.15
CA ALA A 279 6.61 2.54 21.80
C ALA A 279 7.62 2.93 20.71
N THR A 280 8.83 3.35 21.07
CA THR A 280 9.90 3.73 20.14
C THR A 280 10.74 2.51 19.80
N TYR A 281 10.66 2.06 18.55
CA TYR A 281 11.46 0.94 18.04
C TYR A 281 12.72 1.42 17.28
N ASP A 282 12.54 2.38 16.37
CA ASP A 282 13.61 3.10 15.68
C ASP A 282 13.37 4.60 15.93
N LYS A 283 14.38 5.31 16.45
CA LYS A 283 14.24 6.72 16.85
C LYS A 283 13.98 7.64 15.65
N THR A 284 14.68 7.43 14.55
CA THR A 284 14.56 8.22 13.32
C THR A 284 13.16 8.06 12.73
N ALA A 285 12.66 6.82 12.66
CA ALA A 285 11.30 6.55 12.21
C ALA A 285 10.22 7.10 13.16
N SER A 286 10.44 7.00 14.48
CA SER A 286 9.45 7.43 15.48
C SER A 286 9.29 8.95 15.53
N ALA A 287 10.35 9.72 15.23
CA ALA A 287 10.27 11.16 15.02
C ALA A 287 9.35 11.53 13.84
N CYS A 288 9.58 10.93 12.66
CA CYS A 288 8.67 11.07 11.51
C CYS A 288 7.22 10.68 11.87
N GLN A 289 7.02 9.52 12.52
CA GLN A 289 5.68 9.07 12.93
C GLN A 289 4.99 10.04 13.91
N ARG A 290 5.73 10.75 14.77
CA ARG A 290 5.17 11.83 15.61
C ARG A 290 4.68 13.01 14.79
N ILE A 291 5.48 13.51 13.84
CA ILE A 291 5.10 14.65 12.99
C ILE A 291 3.89 14.31 12.11
N ASN A 292 3.80 13.06 11.63
CA ASN A 292 2.64 12.57 10.89
C ASN A 292 1.36 12.57 11.74
N LEU A 293 1.43 12.14 13.01
CA LEU A 293 0.29 12.15 13.93
C LEU A 293 -0.12 13.58 14.33
N LEU A 294 0.84 14.48 14.56
CA LEU A 294 0.58 15.91 14.78
C LEU A 294 -0.09 16.56 13.56
N THR A 295 0.35 16.19 12.35
CA THR A 295 -0.25 16.65 11.09
C THR A 295 -1.69 16.16 10.94
N ALA A 296 -1.96 14.89 11.26
CA ALA A 296 -3.31 14.33 11.21
C ALA A 296 -4.27 15.04 12.20
N GLN A 297 -3.80 15.28 13.43
CA GLN A 297 -4.55 16.05 14.44
C GLN A 297 -4.82 17.48 13.95
N LEU A 298 -3.78 18.21 13.50
CA LEU A 298 -3.91 19.59 13.02
C LEU A 298 -4.85 19.67 11.79
N ARG A 299 -4.80 18.70 10.88
CA ARG A 299 -5.69 18.62 9.72
C ARG A 299 -7.16 18.39 10.11
N ALA A 300 -7.41 17.66 11.19
CA ALA A 300 -8.75 17.50 11.77
C ALA A 300 -9.24 18.78 12.46
N GLU A 301 -8.39 19.43 13.27
CA GLU A 301 -8.69 20.74 13.89
C GLU A 301 -9.05 21.80 12.83
N ILE A 302 -8.27 21.87 11.75
CA ILE A 302 -8.52 22.80 10.62
C ILE A 302 -9.80 22.46 9.87
N ASN A 303 -10.12 21.17 9.66
CA ASN A 303 -11.41 20.79 9.09
C ASN A 303 -12.59 21.21 9.98
N SER A 304 -12.48 21.04 11.30
CA SER A 304 -13.51 21.47 12.25
C SER A 304 -13.69 23.00 12.23
N ALA A 305 -12.59 23.76 12.29
CA ALA A 305 -12.63 25.22 12.29
C ALA A 305 -13.10 25.83 10.94
N MET A 306 -12.85 25.17 9.81
CA MET A 306 -13.34 25.61 8.49
C MET A 306 -14.81 25.29 8.22
N LEU A 307 -15.38 24.32 8.95
CA LEU A 307 -16.76 23.86 8.81
C LEU A 307 -17.65 24.25 10.02
N SER A 308 -17.14 25.08 10.94
CA SER A 308 -17.89 25.49 12.13
C SER A 308 -19.02 26.47 11.79
N SER A 309 -20.13 26.36 12.52
CA SER A 309 -21.18 27.36 12.55
C SER A 309 -21.40 27.79 14.01
N PRO A 310 -21.17 29.07 14.39
CA PRO A 310 -20.66 30.16 13.54
C PRO A 310 -19.22 29.92 13.04
N PRO A 311 -18.76 30.65 11.99
CA PRO A 311 -17.40 30.52 11.47
C PRO A 311 -16.31 30.83 12.51
N ALA A 312 -15.23 30.06 12.50
CA ALA A 312 -14.14 30.23 13.46
C ALA A 312 -13.45 31.61 13.35
N PRO A 313 -12.95 32.19 14.46
CA PRO A 313 -12.25 33.47 14.43
C PRO A 313 -11.03 33.47 13.50
N ARG A 314 -10.81 34.57 12.78
CA ARG A 314 -9.67 34.73 11.85
C ARG A 314 -8.32 34.48 12.52
N SER A 315 -8.17 34.91 13.78
CA SER A 315 -6.99 34.69 14.62
C SER A 315 -6.72 33.19 14.89
N HIS A 316 -7.77 32.38 15.03
CA HIS A 316 -7.66 30.94 15.22
C HIS A 316 -7.18 30.24 13.93
N ILE A 317 -7.77 30.57 12.77
CA ILE A 317 -7.31 30.06 11.46
C ILE A 317 -5.86 30.47 11.18
N HIS A 318 -5.46 31.70 11.55
CA HIS A 318 -4.07 32.16 11.45
C HIS A 318 -3.12 31.36 12.38
N SER A 319 -3.51 31.08 13.62
CA SER A 319 -2.73 30.22 14.53
C SER A 319 -2.56 28.79 13.98
N LEU A 320 -3.61 28.24 13.35
CA LEU A 320 -3.56 26.93 12.70
C LEU A 320 -2.65 26.93 11.44
N LEU A 321 -2.64 28.01 10.66
CA LEU A 321 -1.70 28.21 9.54
C LEU A 321 -0.24 28.21 10.02
N LEU A 322 0.09 28.98 11.06
CA LEU A 322 1.43 29.02 11.64
C LEU A 322 1.89 27.65 12.17
N ARG A 323 0.98 26.90 12.81
CA ARG A 323 1.24 25.51 13.23
C ARG A 323 1.51 24.58 12.04
N ALA A 324 0.81 24.74 10.92
CA ALA A 324 1.04 23.93 9.72
C ALA A 324 2.39 24.24 9.06
N GLN A 325 2.78 25.53 8.99
CA GLN A 325 4.10 25.96 8.52
C GLN A 325 5.23 25.44 9.43
N SER A 326 5.01 25.41 10.76
CA SER A 326 5.96 24.85 11.72
C SER A 326 6.16 23.34 11.53
N LEU A 327 5.09 22.55 11.31
CA LEU A 327 5.20 21.10 11.08
C LEU A 327 5.86 20.78 9.74
N ASP A 328 5.64 21.57 8.69
CA ASP A 328 6.37 21.38 7.41
C ASP A 328 7.86 21.69 7.56
N SER A 329 8.19 22.73 8.32
CA SER A 329 9.59 23.05 8.67
C SER A 329 10.24 21.90 9.46
N GLU A 330 9.55 21.33 10.45
CA GLU A 330 10.05 20.21 11.25
C GLU A 330 10.33 18.96 10.40
N ILE A 331 9.41 18.60 9.49
CA ILE A 331 9.58 17.40 8.65
C ILE A 331 10.56 17.61 7.47
N ALA A 332 10.68 18.84 6.96
CA ALA A 332 11.71 19.21 5.99
C ALA A 332 13.10 19.15 6.63
N VAL A 333 13.24 19.66 7.87
CA VAL A 333 14.47 19.47 8.66
C VAL A 333 14.76 17.98 8.85
N TRP A 334 13.79 17.17 9.32
CA TRP A 334 13.96 15.72 9.51
C TRP A 334 14.47 15.01 8.24
N LEU A 335 13.91 15.33 7.05
CA LEU A 335 14.37 14.79 5.77
C LEU A 335 15.82 15.18 5.45
N SER A 336 16.23 16.42 5.75
CA SER A 336 17.60 16.90 5.51
C SER A 336 18.64 16.33 6.49
N THR A 337 18.23 16.13 7.75
CA THR A 337 19.09 15.65 8.86
C THR A 337 19.07 14.14 9.05
N LEU A 338 18.56 13.36 8.08
CA LEU A 338 18.65 11.90 8.11
C LEU A 338 20.11 11.44 8.31
N PRO A 339 20.38 10.45 9.18
CA PRO A 339 21.73 9.92 9.36
C PRO A 339 22.20 9.12 8.11
N PRO A 340 23.50 8.87 7.93
CA PRO A 340 24.04 8.29 6.68
C PRO A 340 23.38 6.96 6.27
N GLU A 341 23.07 6.09 7.23
CA GLU A 341 22.40 4.80 7.04
C GLU A 341 20.88 4.89 6.78
N TRP A 342 20.36 6.12 6.63
CA TRP A 342 19.00 6.44 6.18
C TRP A 342 18.96 7.20 4.85
N LYS A 343 20.07 7.81 4.40
CA LYS A 343 20.05 8.68 3.21
C LYS A 343 19.86 7.88 1.92
N PRO A 344 18.99 8.35 0.99
CA PRO A 344 18.95 7.81 -0.37
C PRO A 344 20.24 8.14 -1.14
N LYS A 345 20.54 7.32 -2.13
CA LYS A 345 21.58 7.59 -3.13
C LYS A 345 20.94 7.65 -4.52
N THR A 346 21.04 8.79 -5.18
CA THR A 346 20.73 8.89 -6.62
C THR A 346 21.76 8.06 -7.40
N ILE A 347 21.29 7.18 -8.28
CA ILE A 347 22.15 6.26 -9.05
C ILE A 347 22.24 6.61 -10.54
N CYS A 348 21.21 7.21 -11.12
CA CYS A 348 21.18 7.66 -12.50
C CYS A 348 20.11 8.76 -12.70
N TRP A 349 20.11 9.35 -13.89
CA TRP A 349 19.07 10.23 -14.39
C TRP A 349 18.55 9.68 -15.72
N VAL A 350 17.24 9.43 -15.80
CA VAL A 350 16.57 8.95 -17.01
C VAL A 350 16.10 10.16 -17.83
N PRO A 351 16.50 10.29 -19.11
CA PRO A 351 16.07 11.40 -19.95
C PRO A 351 14.57 11.33 -20.29
N ALA A 352 13.98 12.47 -20.64
CA ALA A 352 12.65 12.50 -21.21
C ALA A 352 12.60 11.72 -22.54
N PRO A 353 11.55 10.92 -22.81
CA PRO A 353 11.39 10.28 -24.11
C PRO A 353 11.22 11.34 -25.20
N LYS A 354 11.78 11.08 -26.38
CA LYS A 354 11.45 11.86 -27.58
C LYS A 354 9.97 11.70 -27.89
N GLU A 355 9.30 12.79 -28.27
CA GLU A 355 7.84 12.85 -28.43
C GLU A 355 7.29 11.77 -29.39
N SER A 356 8.04 11.47 -30.47
CA SER A 356 7.77 10.40 -31.44
C SER A 356 7.60 9.00 -30.84
N ASN A 357 8.07 8.77 -29.62
CA ASN A 357 8.15 7.44 -28.99
C ASN A 357 7.19 7.29 -27.78
N ILE A 358 6.38 8.30 -27.46
CA ILE A 358 5.51 8.29 -26.26
C ILE A 358 4.20 7.55 -26.57
N SER A 359 4.14 6.25 -26.28
CA SER A 359 2.89 5.49 -26.35
C SER A 359 1.94 5.73 -25.15
N SER A 360 2.49 6.07 -23.97
CA SER A 360 1.84 6.77 -22.85
C SER A 360 2.80 6.82 -21.64
N TYR A 361 2.82 7.92 -20.89
CA TYR A 361 3.55 8.01 -19.60
C TYR A 361 3.13 6.93 -18.59
N SER A 362 1.91 6.39 -18.67
CA SER A 362 1.44 5.32 -17.79
C SER A 362 2.18 3.98 -17.97
N LYS A 363 2.70 3.72 -19.17
CA LYS A 363 3.39 2.47 -19.52
C LYS A 363 4.87 2.44 -19.11
N LEU A 364 5.48 3.59 -18.83
CA LEU A 364 6.89 3.68 -18.46
C LEU A 364 7.17 2.93 -17.14
N GLU A 365 8.30 2.22 -17.06
CA GLU A 365 8.82 1.63 -15.82
C GLU A 365 9.27 2.75 -14.86
N VAL A 366 10.02 3.72 -15.39
CA VAL A 366 10.67 4.82 -14.66
C VAL A 366 10.16 6.16 -15.19
N PHE A 367 9.85 7.10 -14.28
CA PHE A 367 9.53 8.46 -14.68
C PHE A 367 10.82 9.23 -15.02
N PRO A 368 10.84 10.09 -16.07
CA PRO A 368 12.02 10.89 -16.39
C PRO A 368 12.47 11.79 -15.24
N GLY A 369 13.78 11.87 -15.02
CA GLY A 369 14.39 12.47 -13.84
C GLY A 369 15.31 11.50 -13.10
N LYS A 370 15.59 11.80 -11.83
CA LYS A 370 16.49 11.00 -10.99
C LYS A 370 15.88 9.65 -10.56
N VAL A 371 16.74 8.66 -10.32
CA VAL A 371 16.38 7.39 -9.68
C VAL A 371 17.17 7.23 -8.39
N ASP A 372 16.47 7.05 -7.26
CA ASP A 372 17.04 6.96 -5.92
C ASP A 372 16.95 5.53 -5.36
N VAL A 373 18.06 4.99 -4.86
CA VAL A 373 18.09 3.73 -4.09
C VAL A 373 18.22 4.01 -2.59
N TYR A 374 17.71 3.08 -1.77
CA TYR A 374 17.64 3.21 -0.32
C TYR A 374 18.37 2.02 0.36
N PRO A 375 18.81 2.14 1.63
CA PRO A 375 19.53 1.05 2.31
C PRO A 375 18.66 -0.18 2.61
N ASP A 376 17.35 0.03 2.80
CA ASP A 376 16.31 -0.99 2.84
C ASP A 376 14.95 -0.41 2.39
N MET A 377 13.99 -1.27 2.02
CA MET A 377 12.68 -0.86 1.49
C MET A 377 11.74 -0.26 2.56
N TRP A 378 12.02 -0.49 3.84
CA TRP A 378 11.23 0.08 4.94
C TRP A 378 11.66 1.53 5.23
N ILE A 379 12.96 1.86 5.12
CA ILE A 379 13.44 3.25 5.08
C ILE A 379 12.75 4.00 3.93
N ALA A 380 12.70 3.38 2.74
CA ALA A 380 12.11 3.99 1.55
C ALA A 380 10.61 4.34 1.75
N SER A 381 9.85 3.47 2.42
CA SER A 381 8.44 3.75 2.73
C SER A 381 8.24 4.77 3.86
N VAL A 382 9.12 4.80 4.87
CA VAL A 382 9.09 5.85 5.91
C VAL A 382 9.48 7.23 5.35
N ALA A 383 10.42 7.29 4.40
CA ALA A 383 10.76 8.52 3.68
C ALA A 383 9.60 8.99 2.78
N ASN A 384 8.94 8.08 2.07
CA ASN A 384 7.75 8.41 1.27
C ASN A 384 6.56 8.83 2.13
N LEU A 385 6.37 8.24 3.31
CA LEU A 385 5.37 8.70 4.28
C LEU A 385 5.63 10.17 4.69
N ALA A 386 6.88 10.52 5.03
CA ALA A 386 7.24 11.90 5.36
C ALA A 386 7.00 12.89 4.19
N ARG A 387 7.37 12.50 2.98
CA ARG A 387 7.08 13.25 1.74
C ARG A 387 5.57 13.44 1.52
N THR A 388 4.78 12.39 1.70
CA THR A 388 3.31 12.49 1.59
C THR A 388 2.73 13.41 2.65
N THR A 389 3.26 13.40 3.88
CA THR A 389 2.89 14.36 4.93
C THR A 389 3.20 15.80 4.53
N ARG A 390 4.32 16.10 3.84
CA ARG A 390 4.57 17.45 3.26
C ARG A 390 3.50 17.86 2.25
N LEU A 391 3.10 16.98 1.32
CA LEU A 391 2.01 17.27 0.37
C LEU A 391 0.69 17.60 1.10
N ILE A 392 0.40 16.88 2.20
CA ILE A 392 -0.78 17.09 3.04
C ILE A 392 -0.69 18.43 3.81
N LEU A 393 0.48 18.79 4.33
CA LEU A 393 0.72 20.07 5.00
C LEU A 393 0.61 21.24 4.02
N MET A 394 1.20 21.16 2.83
CA MET A 394 1.06 22.18 1.77
C MET A 394 -0.41 22.38 1.37
N SER A 395 -1.17 21.30 1.20
CA SER A 395 -2.62 21.35 0.96
C SER A 395 -3.36 22.09 2.08
N VAL A 396 -2.98 21.85 3.35
CA VAL A 396 -3.59 22.48 4.54
C VAL A 396 -3.20 23.96 4.69
N ILE A 397 -1.93 24.30 4.46
CA ILE A 397 -1.39 25.68 4.46
C ILE A 397 -2.15 26.54 3.45
N VAL A 398 -2.26 26.08 2.21
CA VAL A 398 -2.96 26.82 1.14
C VAL A 398 -4.46 26.92 1.39
N ARG A 399 -5.10 25.90 2.01
CA ARG A 399 -6.49 26.01 2.45
C ARG A 399 -6.68 27.11 3.50
N CYS A 400 -5.77 27.24 4.46
CA CYS A 400 -5.87 28.29 5.48
C CYS A 400 -5.67 29.69 4.87
N ALA A 401 -4.67 29.86 4.00
CA ALA A 401 -4.47 31.09 3.24
C ALA A 401 -5.71 31.43 2.40
N ALA A 402 -6.26 30.47 1.66
CA ALA A 402 -7.48 30.65 0.86
C ALA A 402 -8.73 30.97 1.69
N TRP A 403 -8.87 30.38 2.88
CA TRP A 403 -9.93 30.73 3.81
C TRP A 403 -9.80 32.19 4.26
N MET A 404 -8.56 32.64 4.54
CA MET A 404 -8.24 33.97 5.04
C MET A 404 -8.31 35.09 3.99
N VAL A 405 -7.92 34.87 2.74
CA VAL A 405 -7.99 35.91 1.69
C VAL A 405 -9.33 35.96 0.95
N SER A 406 -10.19 34.95 1.13
CA SER A 406 -11.53 34.86 0.53
C SER A 406 -12.32 36.18 0.69
N PRO A 407 -12.86 36.78 -0.39
CA PRO A 407 -13.06 36.20 -1.73
C PRO A 407 -11.90 36.36 -2.74
N ALA A 408 -10.76 36.96 -2.39
CA ALA A 408 -9.63 37.14 -3.31
C ALA A 408 -8.97 35.81 -3.72
N ASP A 409 -8.25 35.79 -4.86
CA ASP A 409 -7.61 34.56 -5.35
C ASP A 409 -6.37 34.20 -4.51
N TYR A 410 -6.47 33.08 -3.80
CA TYR A 410 -5.39 32.49 -3.00
C TYR A 410 -4.12 32.17 -3.80
N ARG A 411 -4.19 32.08 -5.13
CA ARG A 411 -2.99 31.88 -5.96
C ARG A 411 -1.99 33.03 -5.91
N THR A 412 -2.43 34.21 -5.46
CA THR A 412 -1.56 35.39 -5.24
C THR A 412 -0.78 35.32 -3.92
N THR A 413 -1.05 34.34 -3.04
CA THR A 413 -0.43 34.25 -1.71
C THR A 413 0.98 33.65 -1.72
N PRO A 414 1.89 34.09 -0.82
CA PRO A 414 3.20 33.46 -0.67
C PRO A 414 3.10 32.00 -0.22
N GLU A 415 2.03 31.62 0.49
CA GLU A 415 1.68 30.24 0.82
C GLU A 415 1.46 29.39 -0.44
N TYR A 416 0.68 29.88 -1.41
CA TYR A 416 0.48 29.16 -2.68
C TYR A 416 1.75 29.09 -3.52
N ALA A 417 2.52 30.17 -3.62
CA ALA A 417 3.80 30.18 -4.33
C ALA A 417 4.81 29.18 -3.72
N THR A 418 4.84 29.10 -2.39
CA THR A 418 5.65 28.13 -1.64
C THR A 418 5.18 26.70 -1.91
N ALA A 419 3.89 26.41 -1.73
CA ALA A 419 3.32 25.08 -1.99
C ALA A 419 3.53 24.63 -3.45
N ALA A 420 3.41 25.54 -4.42
CA ALA A 420 3.67 25.23 -5.82
C ALA A 420 5.12 24.84 -6.09
N ARG A 421 6.10 25.37 -5.35
CA ARG A 421 7.50 24.96 -5.41
C ARG A 421 7.71 23.62 -4.69
N GLU A 422 7.39 23.57 -3.40
CA GLU A 422 7.68 22.41 -2.54
C GLU A 422 7.01 21.13 -3.03
N CYS A 423 5.75 21.21 -3.49
CA CYS A 423 5.05 20.04 -4.02
C CYS A 423 5.69 19.47 -5.29
N ARG A 424 6.30 20.29 -6.18
CA ARG A 424 6.97 19.77 -7.39
C ARG A 424 8.21 18.95 -7.04
N GLU A 425 9.02 19.44 -6.11
CA GLU A 425 10.18 18.71 -5.61
C GLU A 425 9.73 17.42 -4.92
N VAL A 426 8.78 17.51 -3.98
CA VAL A 426 8.28 16.37 -3.20
C VAL A 426 7.60 15.31 -4.07
N ILE A 427 6.84 15.68 -5.12
CA ILE A 427 6.30 14.74 -6.11
C ILE A 427 7.45 14.03 -6.85
N THR A 428 8.44 14.78 -7.33
CA THR A 428 9.60 14.22 -8.04
C THR A 428 10.38 13.25 -7.15
N ASP A 429 10.52 13.57 -5.87
CA ASP A 429 11.15 12.75 -4.83
C ASP A 429 10.40 11.43 -4.54
N ILE A 430 9.06 11.44 -4.56
CA ILE A 430 8.24 10.22 -4.44
C ILE A 430 8.38 9.36 -5.70
N LEU A 431 8.33 9.96 -6.90
CA LEU A 431 8.45 9.22 -8.16
C LEU A 431 9.85 8.61 -8.35
N ALA A 432 10.91 9.31 -7.94
CA ALA A 432 12.29 8.81 -7.95
C ALA A 432 12.51 7.54 -7.08
N CYS A 433 11.62 7.31 -6.10
CA CYS A 433 11.65 6.17 -5.19
C CYS A 433 10.90 4.93 -5.74
N VAL A 434 10.09 5.08 -6.80
CA VAL A 434 9.30 3.99 -7.39
C VAL A 434 10.16 2.88 -8.02
N PRO A 435 11.20 3.16 -8.82
CA PRO A 435 11.99 2.10 -9.47
C PRO A 435 12.73 1.21 -8.47
N TYR A 436 13.19 1.79 -7.35
CA TYR A 436 13.85 1.03 -6.28
C TYR A 436 12.91 -0.01 -5.66
N HIS A 437 11.68 0.40 -5.33
CA HIS A 437 10.62 -0.49 -4.82
C HIS A 437 10.27 -1.60 -5.84
N PHE A 438 10.23 -1.28 -7.14
CA PHE A 438 10.02 -2.26 -8.23
C PHE A 438 11.31 -2.87 -8.78
N GLY A 439 12.29 -3.15 -7.90
CA GLY A 439 13.43 -4.03 -8.22
C GLY A 439 14.38 -3.54 -9.32
N TRP A 440 14.23 -2.32 -9.85
CA TRP A 440 15.02 -1.79 -10.98
C TRP A 440 16.52 -1.83 -10.68
N HIS A 441 16.89 -1.59 -9.42
CA HIS A 441 18.25 -1.66 -8.91
C HIS A 441 18.88 -3.07 -8.92
N LEU A 442 18.09 -4.14 -9.03
CA LEU A 442 18.56 -5.53 -9.12
C LEU A 442 18.81 -5.97 -10.58
N ASN A 443 18.20 -5.29 -11.56
CA ASN A 443 18.29 -5.69 -12.96
C ASN A 443 19.64 -5.26 -13.57
N LYS A 444 20.55 -6.24 -13.65
CA LYS A 444 21.93 -6.13 -14.17
C LYS A 444 22.04 -5.44 -15.55
N LYS A 445 20.99 -5.49 -16.38
CA LYS A 445 20.94 -4.85 -17.71
C LYS A 445 21.13 -3.33 -17.65
N TYR A 446 20.61 -2.63 -16.63
CA TYR A 446 20.73 -1.17 -16.55
C TYR A 446 22.09 -0.71 -16.00
N TRP A 447 22.86 -1.62 -15.37
CA TRP A 447 24.15 -1.31 -14.75
C TRP A 447 25.34 -1.42 -15.71
N GLN A 448 25.27 -2.30 -16.71
CA GLN A 448 26.38 -2.58 -17.64
C GLN A 448 26.83 -1.38 -18.51
N GLY A 449 26.00 -0.33 -18.64
CA GLY A 449 26.33 0.89 -19.40
C GLY A 449 26.84 2.07 -18.56
N SER A 450 26.84 1.98 -17.23
CA SER A 450 27.22 3.10 -16.34
C SER A 450 28.68 3.00 -15.89
N ARG A 451 29.43 4.11 -15.94
CA ARG A 451 30.85 4.22 -15.46
C ARG A 451 30.94 4.21 -13.91
N GLY A 452 30.22 3.32 -13.25
CA GLY A 452 30.05 3.27 -11.79
C GLY A 452 30.20 1.85 -11.22
N ALA A 453 31.21 1.12 -11.66
CA ALA A 453 31.48 -0.27 -11.24
C ALA A 453 31.50 -0.45 -9.71
N ASP A 454 32.04 0.53 -8.97
CA ASP A 454 32.21 0.49 -7.51
C ASP A 454 30.89 0.53 -6.71
N VAL A 455 29.77 0.89 -7.33
CA VAL A 455 28.46 0.93 -6.63
C VAL A 455 27.83 -0.46 -6.53
N GLY A 456 28.04 -1.32 -7.53
CA GLY A 456 27.48 -2.67 -7.58
C GLY A 456 27.94 -3.54 -6.41
N GLY A 457 29.25 -3.55 -6.13
CA GLY A 457 29.86 -4.40 -5.10
C GLY A 457 29.41 -4.11 -3.67
N SER A 458 29.03 -2.87 -3.34
CA SER A 458 28.62 -2.51 -1.97
C SER A 458 27.11 -2.43 -1.76
N VAL A 459 26.30 -2.18 -2.79
CA VAL A 459 24.83 -2.03 -2.66
C VAL A 459 24.06 -3.18 -3.31
N GLY A 460 24.54 -3.73 -4.43
CA GLY A 460 23.83 -4.72 -5.24
C GLY A 460 23.72 -6.13 -4.65
N GLY A 461 24.55 -6.48 -3.65
CA GLY A 461 24.54 -7.78 -2.98
C GLY A 461 23.75 -7.84 -1.66
N ARG A 462 22.88 -6.86 -1.38
CA ARG A 462 22.27 -6.68 -0.06
C ARG A 462 20.84 -7.24 0.05
N ASN A 463 20.71 -8.54 0.30
CA ASN A 463 19.45 -9.28 0.61
C ASN A 463 18.38 -8.42 1.35
N LEU A 464 17.41 -7.85 0.63
CA LEU A 464 16.26 -7.09 1.10
C LEU A 464 15.59 -7.70 2.33
N GLY A 465 15.62 -9.03 2.48
CA GLY A 465 15.35 -9.71 3.75
C GLY A 465 13.92 -10.25 3.87
N PHE A 466 13.34 -10.71 2.75
CA PHE A 466 12.05 -11.40 2.78
C PHE A 466 12.16 -12.77 3.47
N GLY A 467 11.04 -13.29 3.98
CA GLY A 467 11.05 -14.51 4.79
C GLY A 467 11.50 -15.78 4.06
N CYS A 468 11.39 -15.81 2.72
CA CYS A 468 11.95 -16.84 1.86
C CYS A 468 12.04 -16.35 0.40
N GLY A 469 12.65 -17.15 -0.48
CA GLY A 469 12.70 -16.92 -1.93
C GLY A 469 13.85 -16.01 -2.40
N MET A 470 14.23 -16.16 -3.68
CA MET A 470 15.25 -15.33 -4.31
C MET A 470 14.73 -13.92 -4.60
N GLU A 471 15.59 -12.92 -4.45
CA GLU A 471 15.21 -11.51 -4.60
C GLU A 471 15.34 -11.00 -6.04
N GLU A 472 16.26 -11.57 -6.83
CA GLU A 472 16.33 -11.34 -8.29
C GLU A 472 15.09 -11.88 -9.03
N VAL A 473 14.25 -12.69 -8.36
CA VAL A 473 13.04 -13.30 -8.92
C VAL A 473 11.79 -12.51 -8.51
N GLY A 474 11.39 -11.58 -9.38
CA GLY A 474 10.10 -10.90 -9.35
C GLY A 474 9.94 -9.79 -8.31
N ASN A 475 9.22 -8.73 -8.69
CA ASN A 475 8.91 -7.61 -7.82
C ASN A 475 8.03 -8.04 -6.64
N LYS A 476 8.29 -7.52 -5.44
CA LYS A 476 7.70 -8.06 -4.20
C LYS A 476 6.39 -7.35 -3.85
N GLY A 477 5.37 -8.11 -3.44
CA GLY A 477 4.04 -7.57 -3.13
C GLY A 477 4.05 -6.39 -2.15
N LEU A 478 4.86 -6.45 -1.08
CA LEU A 478 5.02 -5.38 -0.10
C LEU A 478 5.43 -4.02 -0.71
N ALA A 479 6.16 -4.01 -1.83
CA ALA A 479 6.50 -2.79 -2.55
C ALA A 479 5.23 -2.08 -3.08
N GLY A 480 4.25 -2.85 -3.54
CA GLY A 480 2.96 -2.34 -4.00
C GLY A 480 2.13 -1.76 -2.86
N LEU A 481 2.14 -2.37 -1.66
CA LEU A 481 1.50 -1.78 -0.47
C LEU A 481 2.12 -0.43 -0.13
N PHE A 482 3.44 -0.37 -0.03
CA PHE A 482 4.19 0.83 0.36
C PHE A 482 4.06 1.98 -0.64
N LEU A 483 3.91 1.70 -1.94
CA LEU A 483 3.71 2.72 -2.96
C LEU A 483 2.24 3.12 -3.19
N SER A 484 1.27 2.27 -2.90
CA SER A 484 -0.14 2.49 -3.25
C SER A 484 -0.71 3.81 -2.69
N TRP A 485 -0.44 4.12 -1.43
CA TRP A 485 -0.94 5.35 -0.80
C TRP A 485 -0.15 6.61 -1.21
N PRO A 486 1.19 6.63 -1.21
CA PRO A 486 1.95 7.78 -1.74
C PRO A 486 1.63 8.12 -3.21
N LEU A 487 1.46 7.12 -4.08
CA LEU A 487 1.11 7.35 -5.48
C LEU A 487 -0.30 7.94 -5.67
N SER A 488 -1.28 7.50 -4.88
CA SER A 488 -2.63 8.11 -4.92
C SER A 488 -2.62 9.54 -4.37
N CYS A 489 -1.79 9.83 -3.36
CA CYS A 489 -1.59 11.19 -2.87
C CYS A 489 -0.90 12.11 -3.90
N VAL A 490 0.06 11.60 -4.69
CA VAL A 490 0.64 12.31 -5.85
C VAL A 490 -0.40 12.54 -6.95
N MET A 491 -1.22 11.54 -7.27
CA MET A 491 -2.34 11.69 -8.22
C MET A 491 -3.40 12.70 -7.76
N GLY A 492 -3.52 12.93 -6.45
CA GLY A 492 -4.43 13.91 -5.87
C GLY A 492 -3.97 15.37 -5.98
N GLN A 493 -2.69 15.67 -6.20
CA GLN A 493 -2.21 17.06 -6.14
C GLN A 493 -2.62 17.90 -7.36
N ASP A 494 -2.98 19.16 -7.13
CA ASP A 494 -3.10 20.17 -8.19
C ASP A 494 -1.74 20.43 -8.86
N TYR A 495 -0.64 20.32 -8.10
CA TYR A 495 0.74 20.61 -8.53
C TYR A 495 1.40 19.50 -9.38
N CYS A 496 0.70 18.38 -9.60
CA CYS A 496 1.18 17.22 -10.35
C CYS A 496 0.91 17.41 -11.86
N THR A 497 1.92 17.29 -12.72
CA THR A 497 1.72 17.40 -14.18
C THR A 497 0.96 16.19 -14.72
N ASP A 498 0.30 16.33 -15.88
CA ASP A 498 -0.46 15.21 -16.44
C ASP A 498 0.44 14.00 -16.81
N ALA A 499 1.71 14.25 -17.14
CA ALA A 499 2.72 13.20 -17.31
C ALA A 499 3.00 12.45 -15.98
N GLN A 500 3.23 13.18 -14.88
CA GLN A 500 3.42 12.60 -13.55
C GLN A 500 2.18 11.84 -13.07
N ARG A 501 0.99 12.42 -13.31
CA ARG A 501 -0.32 11.85 -12.94
C ARG A 501 -0.63 10.58 -13.72
N ALA A 502 -0.36 10.57 -15.03
CA ALA A 502 -0.49 9.40 -15.88
C ALA A 502 0.50 8.29 -15.51
N TYR A 503 1.76 8.62 -15.19
CA TYR A 503 2.74 7.68 -14.68
C TYR A 503 2.28 7.05 -13.35
N ALA A 504 1.91 7.86 -12.36
CA ALA A 504 1.45 7.37 -11.06
C ALA A 504 0.20 6.47 -11.19
N ALA A 505 -0.77 6.85 -12.04
CA ALA A 505 -1.94 6.00 -12.34
C ALA A 505 -1.55 4.69 -13.03
N GLY A 506 -0.56 4.71 -13.93
CA GLY A 506 -0.01 3.53 -14.57
C GLY A 506 0.73 2.60 -13.60
N ARG A 507 1.47 3.16 -12.64
CA ARG A 507 2.16 2.41 -11.60
C ARG A 507 1.18 1.81 -10.57
N LEU A 508 0.07 2.50 -10.26
CA LEU A 508 -1.02 1.91 -9.48
C LEU A 508 -1.71 0.75 -10.23
N LYS A 509 -1.93 0.85 -11.54
CA LYS A 509 -2.42 -0.29 -12.35
C LYS A 509 -1.46 -1.46 -12.30
N TYR A 510 -0.18 -1.23 -12.57
CA TYR A 510 0.91 -2.22 -12.46
C TYR A 510 0.92 -2.96 -11.09
N ILE A 511 0.65 -2.28 -9.98
CA ILE A 511 0.53 -2.91 -8.65
C ILE A 511 -0.65 -3.90 -8.58
N GLY A 512 -1.77 -3.63 -9.25
CA GLY A 512 -2.94 -4.50 -9.29
C GLY A 512 -2.80 -5.62 -10.33
N ASP A 513 -2.11 -5.36 -11.43
CA ASP A 513 -1.86 -6.28 -12.54
C ASP A 513 -0.79 -7.34 -12.17
N GLU A 514 0.39 -6.89 -11.70
CA GLU A 514 1.62 -7.70 -11.61
C GLU A 514 2.02 -8.09 -10.18
N LEU A 515 1.55 -7.34 -9.18
CA LEU A 515 1.76 -7.63 -7.74
C LEU A 515 0.50 -8.17 -7.06
N GLY A 516 -0.62 -8.28 -7.80
CA GLY A 516 -1.89 -8.84 -7.32
C GLY A 516 -2.67 -7.98 -6.33
N ILE A 517 -2.26 -6.74 -6.02
CA ILE A 517 -2.91 -5.90 -4.99
C ILE A 517 -4.02 -5.09 -5.65
N ARG A 518 -5.16 -5.73 -5.88
CA ARG A 518 -6.27 -5.19 -6.69
C ARG A 518 -6.85 -3.88 -6.13
N TYR A 519 -6.65 -3.57 -4.85
CA TYR A 519 -7.08 -2.29 -4.25
C TYR A 519 -6.43 -1.07 -4.92
N SER A 520 -5.24 -1.22 -5.51
CA SER A 520 -4.58 -0.14 -6.23
C SER A 520 -5.37 0.33 -7.47
N TYR A 521 -6.23 -0.50 -8.07
CA TYR A 521 -7.13 -0.06 -9.15
C TYR A 521 -8.20 0.92 -8.69
N ILE A 522 -8.66 0.81 -7.43
CA ILE A 522 -9.61 1.77 -6.84
C ILE A 522 -8.89 3.11 -6.68
N LEU A 523 -7.67 3.08 -6.14
CA LEU A 523 -6.81 4.25 -6.01
C LEU A 523 -6.47 4.90 -7.37
N ALA A 524 -6.22 4.09 -8.41
CA ALA A 524 -5.96 4.56 -9.77
C ALA A 524 -7.17 5.21 -10.47
N LYS A 525 -8.38 5.07 -9.90
CA LYS A 525 -9.63 5.70 -10.38
C LYS A 525 -10.03 6.93 -9.55
N LEU A 526 -9.32 7.27 -8.47
CA LEU A 526 -9.63 8.43 -7.64
C LEU A 526 -9.35 9.74 -8.40
N ASN A 527 -10.40 10.49 -8.73
CA ASN A 527 -10.30 11.79 -9.40
C ASN A 527 -10.45 12.99 -8.44
N VAL A 528 -9.84 12.90 -7.25
CA VAL A 528 -9.79 14.01 -6.28
C VAL A 528 -8.67 14.98 -6.66
N ARG A 529 -8.84 16.27 -6.36
CA ARG A 529 -7.85 17.34 -6.60
C ARG A 529 -7.71 18.23 -5.36
N VAL A 530 -6.49 18.29 -4.82
CA VAL A 530 -6.16 19.04 -3.59
C VAL A 530 -5.01 20.02 -3.82
N PRO A 531 -5.05 21.22 -3.21
CA PRO A 531 -6.09 21.74 -2.32
C PRO A 531 -7.41 22.21 -3.00
N SER A 532 -7.49 22.34 -4.32
CA SER A 532 -8.57 23.03 -5.05
C SER A 532 -10.00 22.60 -4.69
N MET A 533 -10.32 21.29 -4.71
CA MET A 533 -11.67 20.82 -4.37
C MET A 533 -12.00 21.03 -2.88
N MET A 534 -10.99 20.96 -2.01
CA MET A 534 -11.18 21.24 -0.58
C MET A 534 -11.49 22.72 -0.35
N ILE A 535 -10.74 23.64 -0.98
CA ILE A 535 -11.01 25.08 -0.95
C ILE A 535 -12.43 25.38 -1.47
N LYS A 536 -12.86 24.69 -2.53
CA LYS A 536 -14.23 24.82 -3.06
C LYS A 536 -15.29 24.36 -2.05
N ARG A 537 -15.09 23.21 -1.39
CA ARG A 537 -15.96 22.72 -0.30
C ARG A 537 -16.03 23.74 0.85
N ASP A 538 -14.88 24.19 1.32
CA ASP A 538 -14.75 25.11 2.46
C ASP A 538 -15.25 26.54 2.12
N SER A 539 -15.44 26.86 0.83
CA SER A 539 -16.15 28.05 0.35
C SER A 539 -17.67 27.85 0.28
N LEU A 540 -18.14 26.66 -0.13
CA LEU A 540 -19.57 26.33 -0.18
C LEU A 540 -20.18 26.25 1.22
N ALA A 541 -19.49 25.62 2.17
CA ALA A 541 -19.95 25.47 3.56
C ALA A 541 -20.12 26.80 4.32
N ARG A 542 -19.51 27.89 3.84
CA ARG A 542 -19.61 29.25 4.42
C ARG A 542 -20.73 30.11 3.81
N ARG A 543 -21.56 29.58 2.91
CA ARG A 543 -22.64 30.35 2.27
C ARG A 543 -23.88 30.42 3.18
N PRO A 544 -24.52 31.61 3.35
CA PRO A 544 -25.66 31.77 4.26
C PRO A 544 -27.01 31.28 3.70
N TYR A 545 -27.04 30.78 2.46
CA TYR A 545 -28.23 30.21 1.82
C TYR A 545 -28.12 28.68 1.73
N PRO A 546 -29.24 27.93 1.89
CA PRO A 546 -29.23 26.48 1.83
C PRO A 546 -28.75 25.99 0.46
N VAL A 547 -27.59 25.32 0.45
CA VAL A 547 -27.08 24.62 -0.73
C VAL A 547 -27.97 23.38 -0.97
N PRO A 548 -28.43 23.09 -2.20
CA PRO A 548 -29.17 21.87 -2.49
C PRO A 548 -28.45 20.62 -1.95
N PRO A 549 -29.13 19.70 -1.24
CA PRO A 549 -28.47 18.61 -0.51
C PRO A 549 -27.50 17.77 -1.35
N ASP A 550 -27.82 17.56 -2.62
CA ASP A 550 -27.04 16.74 -3.54
C ASP A 550 -25.70 17.38 -3.91
N LEU A 551 -25.61 18.72 -3.93
CA LEU A 551 -24.37 19.45 -4.21
C LEU A 551 -23.38 19.33 -3.03
N LEU A 552 -23.88 19.26 -1.79
CA LEU A 552 -23.04 18.94 -0.63
C LEU A 552 -22.68 17.45 -0.59
N LYS A 553 -23.58 16.53 -0.94
CA LYS A 553 -23.27 15.10 -1.06
C LYS A 553 -22.16 14.84 -2.10
N MET A 554 -22.27 15.38 -3.31
CA MET A 554 -21.29 15.19 -4.39
C MET A 554 -19.87 15.69 -4.05
N VAL A 555 -19.74 16.63 -3.11
CA VAL A 555 -18.43 17.11 -2.65
C VAL A 555 -17.98 16.35 -1.39
N SER A 556 -18.91 15.90 -0.55
CA SER A 556 -18.63 15.13 0.67
C SER A 556 -18.25 13.67 0.42
N THR A 557 -18.62 13.08 -0.73
CA THR A 557 -18.15 11.75 -1.17
C THR A 557 -16.64 11.66 -1.36
N SER A 558 -15.91 12.79 -1.35
CA SER A 558 -14.44 12.81 -1.27
C SER A 558 -13.90 12.49 0.14
N GLN A 559 -14.76 12.25 1.13
CA GLN A 559 -14.40 11.66 2.42
C GLN A 559 -15.16 10.34 2.62
N VAL A 560 -14.45 9.29 3.03
CA VAL A 560 -15.08 8.15 3.72
C VAL A 560 -15.73 8.72 4.98
N PRO A 561 -17.03 8.48 5.24
CA PRO A 561 -17.70 9.05 6.40
C PRO A 561 -17.01 8.60 7.70
N PRO A 562 -16.87 9.48 8.70
CA PRO A 562 -16.37 9.08 10.01
C PRO A 562 -17.33 8.05 10.61
N VAL A 563 -16.79 7.02 11.25
CA VAL A 563 -17.60 6.05 12.00
C VAL A 563 -18.10 6.78 13.26
N SER A 564 -19.33 7.29 13.21
CA SER A 564 -20.05 7.79 14.37
C SER A 564 -20.26 6.66 15.37
N SER A 565 -20.18 6.97 16.67
CA SER A 565 -20.49 6.05 17.77
C SER A 565 -22.00 5.86 17.93
N GLY A 566 -22.65 5.44 16.85
CA GLY A 566 -24.09 5.29 16.68
C GLY A 566 -24.39 4.94 15.23
N TYR A 567 -25.10 3.85 14.99
CA TYR A 567 -25.46 3.36 13.66
C TYR A 567 -26.59 4.22 13.06
N SER A 568 -26.22 5.20 12.24
CA SER A 568 -27.13 5.84 11.28
C SER A 568 -26.71 5.45 9.86
N LEU A 569 -27.53 4.66 9.18
CA LEU A 569 -27.29 4.23 7.79
C LEU A 569 -27.13 5.45 6.87
N ASN A 570 -26.13 5.40 5.98
CA ASN A 570 -25.99 6.38 4.89
C ASN A 570 -27.27 6.35 4.02
N PRO A 571 -27.78 7.47 3.45
CA PRO A 571 -28.93 7.45 2.55
C PRO A 571 -28.87 6.46 1.38
N LEU A 572 -27.67 6.03 0.93
CA LEU A 572 -27.55 4.91 -0.02
C LEU A 572 -27.90 3.56 0.65
N GLN A 573 -27.31 3.30 1.83
CA GLN A 573 -27.60 2.11 2.65
C GLN A 573 -29.03 2.11 3.21
N GLN A 574 -29.66 3.27 3.41
CA GLN A 574 -31.09 3.36 3.73
C GLN A 574 -31.94 2.90 2.55
N ARG A 575 -31.57 3.28 1.31
CA ARG A 575 -32.27 2.82 0.10
C ARG A 575 -32.06 1.33 -0.13
N GLU A 576 -30.85 0.84 0.06
CA GLU A 576 -30.53 -0.60 -0.01
C GLU A 576 -31.27 -1.39 1.08
N ALA A 577 -31.28 -0.91 2.33
CA ALA A 577 -32.01 -1.56 3.42
C ALA A 577 -33.54 -1.52 3.25
N MET A 578 -34.11 -0.44 2.70
CA MET A 578 -35.53 -0.40 2.34
C MET A 578 -35.86 -1.40 1.23
N LEU A 579 -35.08 -1.44 0.15
CA LEU A 579 -35.26 -2.42 -0.93
C LEU A 579 -35.10 -3.86 -0.41
N GLN A 580 -34.13 -4.10 0.47
CA GLN A 580 -33.91 -5.42 1.04
C GLN A 580 -35.03 -5.85 2.01
N ALA A 581 -35.56 -4.93 2.81
CA ALA A 581 -36.74 -5.18 3.65
C ALA A 581 -38.03 -5.35 2.82
N GLU A 582 -38.14 -4.68 1.68
CA GLU A 582 -39.26 -4.81 0.73
C GLU A 582 -39.21 -6.16 -0.02
N ILE A 583 -38.01 -6.60 -0.40
CA ILE A 583 -37.76 -7.96 -0.92
C ILE A 583 -38.02 -9.03 0.15
N GLU A 584 -37.54 -8.84 1.38
CA GLU A 584 -37.73 -9.80 2.48
C GLU A 584 -39.21 -9.91 2.87
N LYS A 585 -39.94 -8.78 2.94
CA LYS A 585 -41.40 -8.76 3.12
C LYS A 585 -42.13 -9.45 1.96
N GLY A 586 -41.75 -9.18 0.71
CA GLY A 586 -42.35 -9.84 -0.45
C GLY A 586 -42.07 -11.35 -0.50
N ARG A 587 -40.88 -11.78 -0.06
CA ARG A 587 -40.53 -13.20 0.11
C ARG A 587 -41.35 -13.84 1.22
N ASP A 588 -41.50 -13.18 2.36
CA ASP A 588 -42.25 -13.72 3.49
C ASP A 588 -43.77 -13.78 3.21
N GLU A 589 -44.30 -12.84 2.41
CA GLU A 589 -45.66 -12.90 1.84
C GLU A 589 -45.81 -14.08 0.86
N LEU A 590 -44.83 -14.33 -0.01
CA LEU A 590 -44.83 -15.50 -0.91
C LEU A 590 -44.69 -16.83 -0.16
N VAL A 591 -43.90 -16.88 0.93
CA VAL A 591 -43.79 -18.05 1.80
C VAL A 591 -45.12 -18.29 2.54
N ALA A 592 -45.73 -17.25 3.10
CA ALA A 592 -47.06 -17.35 3.72
C ALA A 592 -48.10 -17.89 2.74
N MET A 593 -48.11 -17.39 1.50
CA MET A 593 -48.98 -17.86 0.43
C MET A 593 -48.72 -19.33 0.05
N ALA A 594 -47.45 -19.76 -0.01
CA ALA A 594 -47.08 -21.16 -0.23
C ALA A 594 -47.45 -22.09 0.94
N THR A 595 -47.53 -21.58 2.16
CA THR A 595 -47.97 -22.36 3.35
C THR A 595 -49.47 -22.34 3.62
N GLY A 596 -50.23 -21.50 2.90
CA GLY A 596 -51.67 -21.29 3.11
C GLY A 596 -52.54 -21.46 1.86
N GLY A 597 -51.99 -22.02 0.78
CA GLY A 597 -52.75 -22.36 -0.42
C GLY A 597 -53.43 -23.73 -0.28
N ASP A 598 -54.76 -23.76 -0.32
CA ASP A 598 -55.56 -25.00 -0.28
C ASP A 598 -55.48 -25.83 -1.59
N THR A 599 -54.76 -25.35 -2.62
CA THR A 599 -54.58 -26.07 -3.90
C THR A 599 -53.11 -26.18 -4.33
N GLU A 600 -52.79 -27.29 -5.00
CA GLU A 600 -51.42 -27.63 -5.42
C GLU A 600 -50.86 -26.66 -6.49
N ASP A 601 -51.72 -26.09 -7.33
CA ASP A 601 -51.33 -25.08 -8.34
C ASP A 601 -50.91 -23.75 -7.68
N ASP A 602 -51.61 -23.30 -6.62
CA ASP A 602 -51.25 -22.07 -5.91
C ASP A 602 -49.85 -22.16 -5.29
N VAL A 603 -49.53 -23.30 -4.67
CA VAL A 603 -48.21 -23.60 -4.10
C VAL A 603 -47.15 -23.64 -5.20
N MET A 604 -47.44 -24.24 -6.36
CA MET A 604 -46.52 -24.30 -7.50
C MET A 604 -46.27 -22.92 -8.15
N VAL A 605 -47.27 -22.04 -8.17
CA VAL A 605 -47.13 -20.65 -8.64
C VAL A 605 -46.31 -19.81 -7.64
N ALA A 606 -46.54 -19.98 -6.33
CA ALA A 606 -45.74 -19.32 -5.30
C ALA A 606 -44.27 -19.78 -5.33
N ALA A 607 -44.02 -21.08 -5.45
CA ALA A 607 -42.68 -21.66 -5.58
C ALA A 607 -41.93 -21.17 -6.82
N LYS A 608 -42.59 -21.06 -7.98
CA LYS A 608 -41.97 -20.47 -9.19
C LYS A 608 -41.60 -19.00 -9.00
N LYS A 609 -42.41 -18.22 -8.28
CA LYS A 609 -42.07 -16.82 -7.95
C LYS A 609 -40.88 -16.73 -6.99
N LEU A 610 -40.84 -17.58 -5.96
CA LEU A 610 -39.72 -17.68 -5.01
C LEU A 610 -38.38 -18.09 -5.65
N LEU A 611 -38.40 -18.71 -6.84
CA LEU A 611 -37.20 -19.03 -7.63
C LEU A 611 -36.80 -17.92 -8.63
N SER A 612 -37.52 -16.79 -8.65
CA SER A 612 -37.30 -15.66 -9.56
C SER A 612 -36.98 -14.33 -8.86
N VAL A 613 -36.84 -14.37 -7.53
CA VAL A 613 -36.50 -13.25 -6.63
C VAL A 613 -35.18 -13.55 -5.94
#